data_AF-A0A4R8VCJ5-F1
#
_entry.id   AF-A0A4R8VCJ5-F1
#
_cell.length_a   1.000
_cell.length_b   1.000
_cell.length_c   1.000
_cell.angle_alpha   90.00
_cell.angle_beta   90.00
_cell.angle_gamma   90.00
#
_symmetry.space_group_name_H-M   'P 1'
#
loop_
_entity.id
_entity.type
_entity.pdbx_description
1 polymer ?
#
loop_
_entity_poly.entity_id
_entity_poly.type
_entity_poly.pdbx_seq_one_letter_code
_entity_poly.pdbx_strand_id
1 'polypeptide(L)'
;MSPSVTAAMRKERPAKSTIRARWLQIIKEYEKHWSSDEVLYTTLCGAEALDIRMMVADGLIKATEVGGIADSDKGKVVAVEAGLDALLQLRQSIPGLRVIDQRIDYIVGGASDPNKFPEKKKRDAARARVINLDFNGPLKLDHDAQNGFKHPDLETVRKLAALHGKPEVRAPWCLLLTFQSEITWSVSTQQEVFRYLSANASEHHGFGRQLKAFYGDELFDLITGDQSFDISTHTRQSQQLLLSAFVAKRVALLASTSGWKVTTRANWRYGGEDLTAPMCTWIFDFSWDPRGDSNSHAVYQDSLSDVLSATAVVNSGGTVISDAFA
;
A
#
# COMPACT_ATOMS: atom_id res chain seq x y z
N MET A 1 -13.42 -27.90 -10.50
CA MET A 1 -13.37 -26.49 -10.96
C MET A 1 -12.74 -25.68 -9.86
N SER A 2 -11.61 -25.01 -10.11
CA SER A 2 -11.01 -24.09 -9.12
C SER A 2 -12.01 -22.98 -8.83
N PRO A 3 -12.20 -22.55 -7.56
CA PRO A 3 -12.86 -21.29 -7.29
C PRO A 3 -12.13 -20.19 -8.09
N SER A 4 -12.88 -19.23 -8.62
CA SER A 4 -12.26 -18.05 -9.22
C SER A 4 -11.40 -17.36 -8.15
N VAL A 5 -10.26 -16.79 -8.54
CA VAL A 5 -9.35 -16.04 -7.65
C VAL A 5 -10.14 -15.04 -6.79
N THR A 6 -11.16 -14.40 -7.37
CA THR A 6 -12.10 -13.51 -6.68
C THR A 6 -12.84 -14.16 -5.50
N ALA A 7 -13.28 -15.41 -5.60
CA ALA A 7 -13.95 -16.13 -4.50
C ALA A 7 -12.97 -16.51 -3.38
N ALA A 8 -11.74 -16.91 -3.74
CA ALA A 8 -10.68 -17.19 -2.77
C ALA A 8 -10.23 -15.91 -2.03
N MET A 9 -10.29 -14.74 -2.69
CA MET A 9 -9.92 -13.44 -2.11
C MET A 9 -11.01 -12.81 -1.23
N ARG A 10 -12.28 -13.19 -1.43
CA ARG A 10 -13.43 -12.70 -0.64
C ARG A 10 -13.62 -13.44 0.68
N LYS A 11 -13.13 -14.68 0.82
CA LYS A 11 -13.31 -15.44 2.05
C LYS A 11 -12.61 -14.71 3.21
N GLU A 12 -13.39 -14.35 4.23
CA GLU A 12 -12.84 -13.82 5.47
C GLU A 12 -11.92 -14.89 6.08
N ARG A 13 -10.64 -14.52 6.22
CA ARG A 13 -9.58 -15.40 6.71
C ARG A 13 -8.90 -14.75 7.92
N PRO A 14 -8.50 -15.53 8.94
CA PRO A 14 -7.89 -14.98 10.17
C PRO A 14 -6.72 -14.04 9.89
N ALA A 15 -5.87 -14.37 8.91
CA ALA A 15 -4.78 -13.50 8.47
C ALA A 15 -5.28 -12.12 8.01
N LYS A 16 -6.29 -12.05 7.13
CA LYS A 16 -6.82 -10.77 6.62
C LYS A 16 -7.53 -9.99 7.73
N SER A 17 -8.20 -10.66 8.67
CA SER A 17 -8.78 -9.99 9.85
C SER A 17 -7.70 -9.39 10.75
N THR A 18 -6.55 -10.05 10.90
CA THR A 18 -5.38 -9.52 11.62
C THR A 18 -4.81 -8.28 10.93
N ILE A 19 -4.68 -8.30 9.61
CA ILE A 19 -4.27 -7.13 8.82
C ILE A 19 -5.25 -5.97 9.03
N ARG A 20 -6.57 -6.21 8.93
CA ARG A 20 -7.59 -5.18 9.14
C ARG A 20 -7.55 -4.61 10.56
N ALA A 21 -7.40 -5.45 11.58
CA ALA A 21 -7.27 -5.00 12.96
C ALA A 21 -6.07 -4.06 13.13
N ARG A 22 -4.94 -4.37 12.46
CA ARG A 22 -3.78 -3.47 12.43
C ARG A 22 -4.10 -2.16 11.72
N TRP A 23 -4.81 -2.17 10.59
CA TRP A 23 -5.26 -0.95 9.92
C TRP A 23 -6.13 -0.07 10.83
N LEU A 24 -7.09 -0.66 11.56
CA LEU A 24 -7.93 0.08 12.49
C LEU A 24 -7.11 0.74 13.60
N GLN A 25 -6.09 0.06 14.16
CA GLN A 25 -5.18 0.68 15.13
C GLN A 25 -4.53 1.94 14.56
N ILE A 26 -4.02 1.88 13.32
CA ILE A 26 -3.42 3.04 12.65
C ILE A 26 -4.46 4.16 12.46
N ILE A 27 -5.68 3.85 12.02
CA ILE A 27 -6.71 4.87 11.81
C ILE A 27 -7.05 5.58 13.14
N LYS A 28 -7.14 4.85 14.26
CA LYS A 28 -7.35 5.47 15.58
C LYS A 28 -6.22 6.41 15.99
N GLU A 29 -4.98 6.07 15.66
CA GLU A 29 -3.85 6.93 15.97
C GLU A 29 -3.93 8.26 15.20
N TYR A 30 -4.28 8.21 13.91
CA TYR A 30 -4.47 9.40 13.09
C TYR A 30 -5.74 10.19 13.46
N GLU A 31 -6.79 9.54 13.96
CA GLU A 31 -8.01 10.21 14.41
C GLU A 31 -7.75 11.20 15.55
N LYS A 32 -6.79 10.92 16.45
CA LYS A 32 -6.45 11.81 17.58
C LYS A 32 -6.00 13.20 17.15
N HIS A 33 -5.51 13.33 15.92
CA HIS A 33 -5.02 14.58 15.34
C HIS A 33 -5.88 15.04 14.15
N TRP A 34 -7.02 14.40 13.93
CA TRP A 34 -7.93 14.69 12.83
C TRP A 34 -8.86 15.85 13.15
N SER A 35 -9.17 16.66 12.14
CA SER A 35 -10.16 17.74 12.21
C SER A 35 -11.39 17.39 11.37
N SER A 36 -12.57 17.82 11.82
CA SER A 36 -13.86 17.45 11.21
C SER A 36 -14.07 17.91 9.77
N ASP A 37 -13.25 18.85 9.30
CA ASP A 37 -13.25 19.36 7.92
C ASP A 37 -12.40 18.51 6.95
N GLU A 38 -11.63 17.55 7.47
CA GLU A 38 -10.79 16.66 6.68
C GLU A 38 -11.41 15.27 6.51
N VAL A 39 -11.00 14.54 5.46
CA VAL A 39 -11.31 13.10 5.37
C VAL A 39 -10.28 12.35 6.23
N LEU A 40 -10.75 11.52 7.16
CA LEU A 40 -9.86 10.68 7.97
C LEU A 40 -9.36 9.49 7.14
N TYR A 41 -10.27 8.79 6.47
CA TYR A 41 -9.97 7.50 5.85
C TYR A 41 -10.57 7.35 4.46
N THR A 42 -9.73 7.03 3.47
CA THR A 42 -10.16 6.66 2.11
C THR A 42 -9.79 5.20 1.84
N THR A 43 -10.73 4.39 1.35
CA THR A 43 -10.54 2.93 1.23
C THR A 43 -11.11 2.28 -0.03
N LEU A 44 -10.43 1.24 -0.52
CA LEU A 44 -10.89 0.27 -1.53
C LEU A 44 -11.62 -0.91 -0.87
N CYS A 45 -12.68 -0.63 -0.12
CA CYS A 45 -13.30 -1.60 0.79
C CYS A 45 -14.08 -2.76 0.13
N GLY A 46 -14.34 -2.67 -1.18
CA GLY A 46 -15.18 -3.63 -1.89
C GLY A 46 -16.63 -3.64 -1.40
N ALA A 47 -17.43 -4.59 -1.91
CA ALA A 47 -18.88 -4.64 -1.65
C ALA A 47 -19.26 -4.87 -0.16
N GLU A 48 -18.41 -5.57 0.58
CA GLU A 48 -18.72 -6.01 1.96
C GLU A 48 -18.38 -4.93 3.01
N ALA A 49 -17.48 -3.98 2.67
CA ALA A 49 -17.04 -2.90 3.55
C ALA A 49 -16.59 -3.34 4.95
N LEU A 50 -15.87 -4.47 5.04
CA LEU A 50 -15.52 -5.09 6.33
C LEU A 50 -14.65 -4.17 7.21
N ASP A 51 -13.77 -3.37 6.62
CA ASP A 51 -12.99 -2.38 7.36
C ASP A 51 -13.87 -1.28 7.95
N ILE A 52 -14.83 -0.74 7.18
CA ILE A 52 -15.79 0.28 7.65
C ILE A 52 -16.71 -0.30 8.74
N ARG A 53 -17.20 -1.52 8.57
CA ARG A 53 -18.01 -2.20 9.59
C ARG A 53 -17.26 -2.36 10.91
N MET A 54 -15.97 -2.69 10.82
CA MET A 54 -15.12 -2.82 11.99
C MET A 54 -14.88 -1.46 12.67
N MET A 55 -14.77 -0.37 11.90
CA MET A 55 -14.72 1.00 12.46
C MET A 55 -16.03 1.38 13.17
N VAL A 56 -17.19 0.98 12.65
CA VAL A 56 -18.49 1.18 13.31
C VAL A 56 -18.57 0.36 14.60
N ALA A 57 -18.21 -0.92 14.56
CA ALA A 57 -18.25 -1.81 15.72
C ALA A 57 -17.34 -1.33 16.86
N ASP A 58 -16.23 -0.68 16.51
CA ASP A 58 -15.25 -0.15 17.46
C ASP A 58 -15.60 1.28 17.96
N GLY A 59 -16.65 1.90 17.41
CA GLY A 59 -17.10 3.23 17.81
C GLY A 59 -16.33 4.40 17.18
N LEU A 60 -15.43 4.11 16.25
CA LEU A 60 -14.69 5.12 15.48
C LEU A 60 -15.59 5.87 14.48
N ILE A 61 -16.69 5.23 14.07
CA ILE A 61 -17.78 5.85 13.32
C ILE A 61 -19.09 5.57 14.04
N LYS A 62 -19.88 6.62 14.30
CA LYS A 62 -21.20 6.50 14.90
C LYS A 62 -22.21 6.04 13.87
N ALA A 63 -22.94 4.98 14.22
CA ALA A 63 -24.09 4.53 13.47
C ALA A 63 -25.39 5.21 13.94
N THR A 64 -26.31 5.44 13.02
CA THR A 64 -27.69 5.81 13.32
C THR A 64 -28.50 4.57 13.73
N GLU A 65 -29.72 4.77 14.23
CA GLU A 65 -30.65 3.68 14.60
C GLU A 65 -30.92 2.69 13.45
N VAL A 66 -30.86 3.17 12.20
CA VAL A 66 -31.05 2.35 10.99
C VAL A 66 -29.76 1.78 10.42
N GLY A 67 -28.64 1.88 11.15
CA GLY A 67 -27.33 1.34 10.74
C GLY A 67 -26.59 2.17 9.69
N GLY A 68 -27.03 3.42 9.45
CA GLY A 68 -26.32 4.36 8.57
C GLY A 68 -25.23 5.14 9.29
N ILE A 69 -24.40 5.89 8.57
CA ILE A 69 -23.38 6.79 9.15
C ILE A 69 -24.07 8.05 9.71
N ALA A 70 -23.80 8.37 10.98
CA ALA A 70 -24.34 9.58 11.61
C ALA A 70 -23.82 10.85 10.93
N ASP A 71 -24.63 11.92 10.93
CA ASP A 71 -24.27 13.19 10.27
C ASP A 71 -22.97 13.82 10.83
N SER A 72 -22.65 13.58 12.10
CA SER A 72 -21.41 14.06 12.73
C SER A 72 -20.15 13.37 12.22
N ASP A 73 -20.25 12.16 11.65
CA ASP A 73 -19.14 11.43 11.04
C ASP A 73 -19.25 11.39 9.51
N LYS A 74 -20.18 12.16 8.94
CA LYS A 74 -20.42 12.19 7.50
C LYS A 74 -19.22 12.76 6.77
N GLY A 75 -18.63 11.96 5.89
CA GLY A 75 -17.43 12.35 5.14
C GLY A 75 -16.12 12.09 5.87
N LYS A 76 -16.14 11.65 7.14
CA LYS A 76 -14.97 11.12 7.86
C LYS A 76 -14.33 9.95 7.11
N VAL A 77 -15.17 9.10 6.51
CA VAL A 77 -14.75 7.96 5.67
C VAL A 77 -15.29 8.09 4.25
N VAL A 78 -14.44 7.79 3.28
CA VAL A 78 -14.78 7.76 1.85
C VAL A 78 -14.43 6.40 1.26
N ALA A 79 -15.44 5.71 0.73
CA ALA A 79 -15.23 4.51 -0.07
C ALA A 79 -15.00 4.87 -1.54
N VAL A 80 -14.09 4.16 -2.18
CA VAL A 80 -13.79 4.27 -3.61
C VAL A 80 -14.07 2.93 -4.24
N GLU A 81 -14.99 2.90 -5.19
CA GLU A 81 -15.42 1.67 -5.87
C GLU A 81 -15.87 2.01 -7.30
N ALA A 82 -15.62 1.10 -8.24
CA ALA A 82 -16.00 1.27 -9.65
C ALA A 82 -16.94 0.16 -10.14
N GLY A 83 -17.09 -0.94 -9.40
CA GLY A 83 -17.99 -2.03 -9.73
C GLY A 83 -19.43 -1.71 -9.34
N LEU A 84 -20.35 -1.74 -10.31
CA LEU A 84 -21.77 -1.41 -10.10
C LEU A 84 -22.41 -2.23 -8.97
N ASP A 85 -22.20 -3.55 -8.96
CA ASP A 85 -22.78 -4.43 -7.94
C ASP A 85 -22.26 -4.10 -6.54
N ALA A 86 -20.95 -3.82 -6.43
CA ALA A 86 -20.33 -3.43 -5.17
C ALA A 86 -20.86 -2.07 -4.68
N LEU A 87 -21.06 -1.12 -5.59
CA LEU A 87 -21.63 0.19 -5.27
C LEU A 87 -23.06 0.09 -4.74
N LEU A 88 -23.89 -0.72 -5.39
CA LEU A 88 -25.28 -0.94 -4.95
C LEU A 88 -25.30 -1.58 -3.57
N GLN A 89 -24.49 -2.62 -3.35
CA GLN A 89 -24.38 -3.28 -2.06
C GLN A 89 -23.85 -2.34 -0.96
N LEU A 90 -22.84 -1.50 -1.25
CA LEU A 90 -22.32 -0.52 -0.31
C LEU A 90 -23.40 0.48 0.12
N ARG A 91 -24.14 1.06 -0.84
CA ARG A 91 -25.19 2.04 -0.56
C ARG A 91 -26.37 1.46 0.19
N GLN A 92 -26.71 0.19 -0.06
CA GLN A 92 -27.75 -0.52 0.68
C GLN A 92 -27.32 -0.87 2.10
N SER A 93 -26.07 -1.32 2.26
CA SER A 93 -25.63 -1.96 3.49
C SER A 93 -25.01 -1.01 4.51
N ILE A 94 -24.61 0.20 4.08
CA ILE A 94 -24.14 1.29 4.96
C ILE A 94 -24.73 2.62 4.45
N PRO A 95 -26.00 2.92 4.75
CA PRO A 95 -26.64 4.17 4.34
C PRO A 95 -25.86 5.41 4.82
N GLY A 96 -25.75 6.44 3.98
CA GLY A 96 -25.02 7.67 4.32
C GLY A 96 -23.50 7.61 4.14
N LEU A 97 -22.93 6.44 3.82
CA LEU A 97 -21.52 6.33 3.43
C LEU A 97 -21.26 7.14 2.16
N ARG A 98 -20.21 7.97 2.19
CA ARG A 98 -19.74 8.69 0.99
C ARG A 98 -18.98 7.72 0.10
N VAL A 99 -19.53 7.46 -1.09
CA VAL A 99 -18.92 6.58 -2.09
C VAL A 99 -18.58 7.36 -3.36
N ILE A 100 -17.33 7.27 -3.81
CA ILE A 100 -16.89 7.80 -5.11
C ILE A 100 -16.90 6.64 -6.11
N ASP A 101 -17.80 6.73 -7.08
CA ASP A 101 -18.03 5.76 -8.15
C ASP A 101 -16.99 5.91 -9.28
N GLN A 102 -15.72 5.66 -8.97
CA GLN A 102 -14.57 5.70 -9.89
C GLN A 102 -13.43 4.83 -9.34
N ARG A 103 -12.50 4.43 -10.21
CA ARG A 103 -11.23 3.85 -9.75
C ARG A 103 -10.33 4.92 -9.14
N ILE A 104 -9.48 4.52 -8.19
CA ILE A 104 -8.58 5.43 -7.46
C ILE A 104 -7.62 6.21 -8.36
N ASP A 105 -7.16 5.59 -9.47
CA ASP A 105 -6.29 6.25 -10.44
C ASP A 105 -6.97 7.47 -11.09
N TYR A 106 -8.27 7.43 -11.34
CA TYR A 106 -9.03 8.59 -11.82
C TYR A 106 -9.28 9.63 -10.72
N ILE A 107 -9.38 9.20 -9.46
CA ILE A 107 -9.54 10.11 -8.32
C ILE A 107 -8.30 10.96 -8.11
N VAL A 108 -7.10 10.44 -8.39
CA VAL A 108 -5.86 11.24 -8.36
C VAL A 108 -5.60 12.01 -9.67
N GLY A 109 -6.56 12.05 -10.60
CA GLY A 109 -6.45 12.78 -11.87
C GLY A 109 -5.87 11.98 -13.04
N GLY A 110 -5.77 10.65 -12.91
CA GLY A 110 -5.21 9.72 -13.90
C GLY A 110 -3.75 9.41 -13.63
N ALA A 111 -3.35 8.14 -13.59
CA ALA A 111 -1.95 7.76 -13.34
C ALA A 111 -0.99 8.17 -14.47
N SER A 112 -1.49 8.32 -15.69
CA SER A 112 -0.68 8.58 -16.90
C SER A 112 -0.31 10.04 -17.12
N ASP A 113 -1.04 11.00 -16.54
CA ASP A 113 -0.77 12.43 -16.69
C ASP A 113 -0.25 13.00 -15.36
N PRO A 114 1.05 13.34 -15.25
CA PRO A 114 1.63 13.85 -14.02
C PRO A 114 1.14 15.25 -13.64
N ASN A 115 0.60 16.03 -14.60
CA ASN A 115 0.21 17.43 -14.41
C ASN A 115 -1.27 17.59 -14.09
N LYS A 116 -2.08 16.55 -14.32
CA LYS A 116 -3.51 16.58 -14.05
C LYS A 116 -3.82 16.19 -12.60
N PHE A 117 -4.29 17.13 -11.80
CA PHE A 117 -4.70 16.89 -10.41
C PHE A 117 -6.22 16.94 -10.24
N PRO A 118 -6.77 16.25 -9.23
CA PRO A 118 -8.20 16.28 -8.96
C PRO A 118 -8.66 17.58 -8.33
N GLU A 119 -9.96 17.84 -8.47
CA GLU A 119 -10.64 18.99 -7.90
C GLU A 119 -11.70 18.60 -6.87
N LYS A 120 -12.04 19.55 -5.98
CA LYS A 120 -13.15 19.47 -5.02
C LYS A 120 -13.18 18.13 -4.28
N LYS A 121 -14.33 17.45 -4.30
CA LYS A 121 -14.59 16.19 -3.59
C LYS A 121 -13.56 15.08 -3.87
N LYS A 122 -12.99 15.01 -5.07
CA LYS A 122 -11.96 13.99 -5.39
C LYS A 122 -10.64 14.32 -4.72
N ARG A 123 -10.28 15.62 -4.72
CA ARG A 123 -9.09 16.12 -4.04
C ARG A 123 -9.18 15.85 -2.53
N ASP A 124 -10.34 16.09 -1.92
CA ASP A 124 -10.51 15.88 -0.47
C ASP A 124 -10.36 14.40 -0.10
N ALA A 125 -10.90 13.49 -0.91
CA ALA A 125 -10.73 12.04 -0.71
C ALA A 125 -9.28 11.59 -0.93
N ALA A 126 -8.60 12.12 -1.95
CA ALA A 126 -7.19 11.85 -2.21
C ALA A 126 -6.24 12.48 -1.16
N ARG A 127 -6.74 13.40 -0.33
CA ARG A 127 -6.02 14.04 0.77
C ARG A 127 -6.41 13.49 2.14
N ALA A 128 -7.01 12.30 2.20
CA ALA A 128 -7.32 11.69 3.48
C ALA A 128 -6.06 11.43 4.32
N ARG A 129 -6.20 11.49 5.66
CA ARG A 129 -5.10 11.23 6.60
C ARG A 129 -4.57 9.81 6.52
N VAL A 130 -5.46 8.84 6.27
CA VAL A 130 -5.12 7.45 6.03
C VAL A 130 -5.74 7.03 4.71
N ILE A 131 -4.92 6.49 3.81
CA ILE A 131 -5.35 5.99 2.50
C ILE A 131 -5.06 4.50 2.44
N ASN A 132 -6.09 3.69 2.19
CA ASN A 132 -5.96 2.25 1.99
C ASN A 132 -6.11 1.86 0.52
N LEU A 133 -5.01 1.40 -0.06
CA LEU A 133 -4.91 0.83 -1.39
C LEU A 133 -4.76 -0.70 -1.27
N ASP A 134 -5.87 -1.39 -0.97
CA ASP A 134 -5.94 -2.86 -0.92
C ASP A 134 -6.12 -3.43 -2.33
N PHE A 135 -5.06 -3.44 -3.15
CA PHE A 135 -5.13 -3.99 -4.50
C PHE A 135 -5.19 -5.52 -4.45
N ASN A 136 -6.30 -6.06 -4.96
CA ASN A 136 -6.53 -7.50 -5.05
C ASN A 136 -5.81 -8.16 -6.24
N GLY A 137 -4.91 -7.46 -6.94
CA GLY A 137 -4.21 -7.99 -8.11
C GLY A 137 -2.69 -7.98 -7.91
N PRO A 138 -1.95 -8.73 -8.77
CA PRO A 138 -0.50 -8.64 -8.79
C PRO A 138 -0.08 -7.23 -9.24
N LEU A 139 1.07 -6.76 -8.73
CA LEU A 139 1.65 -5.51 -9.19
C LEU A 139 1.97 -5.62 -10.68
N LYS A 140 1.32 -4.81 -11.51
CA LYS A 140 1.65 -4.72 -12.94
C LYS A 140 2.85 -3.82 -13.12
N LEU A 141 3.96 -4.41 -13.52
CA LEU A 141 5.22 -3.73 -13.77
C LEU A 141 5.65 -3.97 -15.21
N ASP A 142 5.97 -2.88 -15.90
CA ASP A 142 6.63 -2.88 -17.19
C ASP A 142 7.88 -1.99 -17.09
N HIS A 143 8.93 -2.31 -17.83
CA HIS A 143 10.14 -1.51 -17.87
C HIS A 143 10.41 -1.02 -19.30
N ASP A 144 10.47 0.29 -19.43
CA ASP A 144 10.83 0.98 -20.66
C ASP A 144 12.20 1.64 -20.47
N ALA A 145 13.17 1.31 -21.34
CA ALA A 145 14.54 1.83 -21.23
C ALA A 145 14.63 3.37 -21.23
N GLN A 146 13.64 4.08 -21.80
CA GLN A 146 13.61 5.55 -21.82
C GLN A 146 12.87 6.14 -20.63
N ASN A 147 11.87 5.43 -20.11
CA ASN A 147 10.91 5.96 -19.13
C ASN A 147 11.00 5.27 -17.75
N GLY A 148 11.90 4.30 -17.59
CA GLY A 148 12.05 3.48 -16.40
C GLY A 148 10.85 2.56 -16.16
N PHE A 149 10.62 2.23 -14.90
CA PHE A 149 9.48 1.41 -14.47
C PHE A 149 8.15 2.15 -14.65
N LYS A 150 7.23 1.53 -15.40
CA LYS A 150 5.83 1.93 -15.50
C LYS A 150 4.99 1.00 -14.63
N HIS A 151 4.33 1.59 -13.63
CA HIS A 151 3.51 0.89 -12.64
C HIS A 151 2.28 1.74 -12.27
N PRO A 152 1.09 1.53 -12.88
CA PRO A 152 -0.07 2.39 -12.64
C PRO A 152 -0.43 2.58 -11.15
N ASP A 153 -0.24 1.53 -10.36
CA ASP A 153 -0.56 1.54 -8.93
C ASP A 153 0.45 2.35 -8.09
N LEU A 154 1.76 2.22 -8.33
CA LEU A 154 2.75 3.06 -7.62
C LEU A 154 2.82 4.48 -8.21
N GLU A 155 2.39 4.71 -9.46
CA GLU A 155 2.17 6.07 -9.98
C GLU A 155 1.03 6.78 -9.23
N THR A 156 0.01 6.03 -8.81
CA THR A 156 -1.02 6.56 -7.92
C THR A 156 -0.40 7.01 -6.59
N VAL A 157 0.51 6.22 -6.02
CA VAL A 157 1.24 6.61 -4.79
C VAL A 157 2.08 7.87 -5.00
N ARG A 158 2.80 7.99 -6.12
CA ARG A 158 3.55 9.22 -6.46
C ARG A 158 2.64 10.43 -6.53
N LYS A 159 1.46 10.31 -7.15
CA LYS A 159 0.49 11.41 -7.25
C LYS A 159 -0.13 11.77 -5.92
N LEU A 160 -0.38 10.79 -5.05
CA LEU A 160 -0.81 11.04 -3.66
C LEU A 160 0.27 11.83 -2.91
N ALA A 161 1.54 11.41 -2.96
CA ALA A 161 2.64 12.13 -2.33
C ALA A 161 2.74 13.59 -2.84
N ALA A 162 2.62 13.81 -4.15
CA ALA A 162 2.61 15.16 -4.73
C ALA A 162 1.39 16.00 -4.28
N LEU A 163 0.21 15.38 -4.14
CA LEU A 163 -1.02 16.04 -3.71
C LEU A 163 -0.96 16.53 -2.27
N HIS A 164 -0.34 15.72 -1.40
CA HIS A 164 -0.09 16.04 0.00
C HIS A 164 1.09 17.01 0.16
N GLY A 165 2.10 16.97 -0.73
CA GLY A 165 3.31 17.79 -0.63
C GLY A 165 3.13 19.30 -0.86
N LYS A 166 1.93 19.72 -1.27
CA LYS A 166 1.63 21.15 -1.52
C LYS A 166 1.70 21.95 -0.21
N PRO A 167 2.36 23.13 -0.19
CA PRO A 167 2.63 23.87 1.05
C PRO A 167 1.42 24.08 1.97
N GLU A 168 0.24 24.30 1.40
CA GLU A 168 -1.00 24.57 2.14
C GLU A 168 -1.56 23.35 2.92
N VAL A 169 -1.04 22.15 2.69
CA VAL A 169 -1.56 20.89 3.26
C VAL A 169 -0.46 19.93 3.72
N ARG A 170 0.77 20.41 3.94
CA ARG A 170 1.89 19.58 4.42
C ARG A 170 1.62 19.11 5.85
N ALA A 171 0.95 17.97 5.96
CA ALA A 171 0.62 17.36 7.23
C ALA A 171 0.87 15.84 7.17
N PRO A 172 1.28 15.20 8.28
CA PRO A 172 1.54 13.77 8.27
C PRO A 172 0.33 12.96 7.82
N TRP A 173 0.59 11.92 7.04
CA TRP A 173 -0.42 11.01 6.50
C TRP A 173 0.15 9.59 6.37
N CYS A 174 -0.74 8.60 6.22
CA CYS A 174 -0.39 7.19 6.15
C CYS A 174 -0.96 6.51 4.91
N LEU A 175 -0.16 5.62 4.33
CA LEU A 175 -0.57 4.71 3.27
C LEU A 175 -0.61 3.27 3.80
N LEU A 176 -1.77 2.65 3.72
CA LEU A 176 -1.95 1.20 3.83
C LEU A 176 -1.96 0.66 2.41
N LEU A 177 -1.00 -0.21 2.06
CA LEU A 177 -0.84 -0.73 0.71
C LEU A 177 -0.85 -2.24 0.73
N THR A 178 -1.56 -2.88 -0.20
CA THR A 178 -1.54 -4.34 -0.32
C THR A 178 -1.50 -4.73 -1.79
N PHE A 179 -0.72 -5.76 -2.13
CA PHE A 179 -0.70 -6.40 -3.44
C PHE A 179 -0.76 -7.92 -3.29
N GLN A 180 -1.35 -8.58 -4.29
CA GLN A 180 -1.03 -9.99 -4.52
C GLN A 180 0.44 -10.08 -4.96
N SER A 181 1.18 -11.02 -4.39
CA SER A 181 2.64 -11.07 -4.53
C SER A 181 3.14 -11.99 -5.65
N GLU A 182 2.24 -12.47 -6.49
CA GLU A 182 2.61 -13.28 -7.65
C GLU A 182 3.28 -12.41 -8.70
N ILE A 183 4.48 -12.81 -9.13
CA ILE A 183 5.28 -12.07 -10.10
C ILE A 183 4.97 -12.59 -11.49
N THR A 184 4.33 -11.74 -12.29
CA THR A 184 3.97 -12.03 -13.69
C THR A 184 4.76 -11.16 -14.68
N TRP A 185 5.90 -10.60 -14.24
CA TRP A 185 6.70 -9.68 -15.03
C TRP A 185 7.55 -10.43 -16.07
N SER A 186 7.84 -9.78 -17.20
CA SER A 186 8.80 -10.32 -18.16
C SER A 186 10.17 -10.47 -17.53
N VAL A 187 10.97 -11.43 -18.02
CA VAL A 187 12.35 -11.66 -17.55
C VAL A 187 13.19 -10.37 -17.64
N SER A 188 13.01 -9.56 -18.68
CA SER A 188 13.69 -8.27 -18.80
C SER A 188 13.32 -7.30 -17.67
N THR A 189 12.04 -7.21 -17.32
CA THR A 189 11.56 -6.38 -16.20
C THR A 189 12.10 -6.89 -14.87
N GLN A 190 12.17 -8.21 -14.67
CA GLN A 190 12.77 -8.80 -13.47
C GLN A 190 14.25 -8.44 -13.32
N GLN A 191 15.03 -8.53 -14.41
CA GLN A 191 16.44 -8.13 -14.41
C GLN A 191 16.65 -6.65 -14.06
N GLU A 192 15.75 -5.78 -14.50
CA GLU A 192 15.78 -4.36 -14.14
C GLU A 192 15.48 -4.16 -12.65
N VAL A 193 14.52 -4.91 -12.09
CA VAL A 193 14.24 -4.91 -10.64
C VAL A 193 15.46 -5.38 -9.85
N PHE A 194 16.14 -6.44 -10.30
CA PHE A 194 17.36 -6.95 -9.66
C PHE A 194 18.49 -5.92 -9.71
N ARG A 195 18.74 -5.32 -10.87
CA ARG A 195 19.73 -4.23 -11.00
C ARG A 195 19.39 -3.05 -10.11
N TYR A 196 18.12 -2.66 -10.04
CA TYR A 196 17.67 -1.58 -9.15
C TYR A 196 17.97 -1.90 -7.67
N LEU A 197 17.64 -3.11 -7.21
CA LEU A 197 17.91 -3.52 -5.83
C LEU A 197 19.41 -3.68 -5.54
N SER A 198 20.15 -4.31 -6.45
CA SER A 198 21.60 -4.57 -6.33
C SER A 198 22.42 -3.27 -6.31
N ALA A 199 22.15 -2.33 -7.21
CA ALA A 199 22.82 -1.02 -7.24
C ALA A 199 22.64 -0.30 -5.90
N ASN A 200 21.42 -0.32 -5.35
CA ASN A 200 21.16 0.33 -4.08
C ASN A 200 21.73 -0.42 -2.86
N ALA A 201 21.81 -1.75 -2.89
CA ALA A 201 22.48 -2.52 -1.85
C ALA A 201 23.99 -2.18 -1.81
N SER A 202 24.58 -1.92 -2.98
CA SER A 202 25.97 -1.51 -3.14
C SER A 202 26.22 -0.07 -2.71
N GLU A 203 25.35 0.86 -3.12
CA GLU A 203 25.46 2.29 -2.79
C GLU A 203 25.17 2.60 -1.32
N HIS A 204 24.27 1.83 -0.68
CA HIS A 204 23.83 2.08 0.69
C HIS A 204 24.02 0.83 1.56
N HIS A 205 25.21 0.68 2.14
CA HIS A 205 25.62 -0.49 2.93
C HIS A 205 24.63 -0.89 4.05
N GLY A 206 23.95 0.08 4.70
CA GLY A 206 22.92 -0.20 5.70
C GLY A 206 21.78 -1.05 5.13
N PHE A 207 21.09 -0.52 4.12
CA PHE A 207 20.12 -1.23 3.30
C PHE A 207 20.65 -2.55 2.74
N GLY A 208 21.87 -2.60 2.20
CA GLY A 208 22.46 -3.85 1.69
C GLY A 208 22.52 -4.96 2.74
N ARG A 209 22.94 -4.64 3.97
CA ARG A 209 22.94 -5.59 5.09
C ARG A 209 21.53 -6.04 5.49
N GLN A 210 20.58 -5.11 5.57
CA GLN A 210 19.19 -5.44 5.87
C GLN A 210 18.57 -6.34 4.79
N LEU A 211 18.83 -6.03 3.51
CA LEU A 211 18.33 -6.80 2.39
C LEU A 211 18.89 -8.23 2.41
N LYS A 212 20.18 -8.38 2.69
CA LYS A 212 20.82 -9.70 2.86
C LYS A 212 20.22 -10.49 4.01
N ALA A 213 20.05 -9.86 5.17
CA ALA A 213 19.43 -10.52 6.32
C ALA A 213 17.97 -10.93 6.01
N PHE A 214 17.21 -10.04 5.35
CA PHE A 214 15.81 -10.27 4.98
C PHE A 214 15.60 -11.40 3.97
N TYR A 215 16.46 -11.47 2.95
CA TYR A 215 16.39 -12.50 1.91
C TYR A 215 17.04 -13.83 2.31
N GLY A 216 18.02 -13.80 3.22
CA GLY A 216 18.98 -14.88 3.39
C GLY A 216 20.02 -14.88 2.26
N ASP A 217 21.10 -15.64 2.46
CA ASP A 217 22.24 -15.68 1.53
C ASP A 217 21.82 -16.09 0.11
N GLU A 218 21.05 -17.18 -0.02
CA GLU A 218 20.69 -17.75 -1.32
C GLU A 218 19.92 -16.77 -2.21
N LEU A 219 18.83 -16.19 -1.70
CA LEU A 219 18.02 -15.26 -2.50
C LEU A 219 18.74 -13.92 -2.70
N PHE A 220 19.55 -13.47 -1.74
CA PHE A 220 20.36 -12.27 -1.90
C PHE A 220 21.36 -12.44 -3.04
N ASP A 221 22.14 -13.53 -3.04
CA ASP A 221 23.15 -13.80 -4.06
C ASP A 221 22.52 -13.97 -5.45
N LEU A 222 21.33 -14.59 -5.55
CA LEU A 222 20.58 -14.68 -6.80
C LEU A 222 20.15 -13.30 -7.35
N ILE A 223 19.74 -12.37 -6.48
CA ILE A 223 19.29 -11.03 -6.88
C ILE A 223 20.46 -10.10 -7.18
N THR A 224 21.56 -10.20 -6.43
CA THR A 224 22.71 -9.31 -6.59
C THR A 224 23.78 -9.82 -7.54
N GLY A 225 23.74 -11.11 -7.89
CA GLY A 225 24.67 -11.75 -8.80
C GLY A 225 24.41 -11.44 -10.27
N ASP A 226 25.36 -11.85 -11.12
CA ASP A 226 25.32 -11.60 -12.57
C ASP A 226 24.51 -12.64 -13.37
N GLN A 227 23.92 -13.64 -12.70
CA GLN A 227 23.19 -14.71 -13.37
C GLN A 227 21.77 -14.27 -13.73
N SER A 228 21.35 -14.56 -14.97
CA SER A 228 19.95 -14.37 -15.36
C SER A 228 19.08 -15.40 -14.63
N PHE A 229 18.00 -14.90 -14.05
CA PHE A 229 17.16 -15.67 -13.13
C PHE A 229 15.69 -15.28 -13.30
N ASP A 230 14.78 -16.27 -13.28
CA ASP A 230 13.35 -16.05 -13.39
C ASP A 230 12.64 -16.32 -12.07
N ILE A 231 12.40 -15.26 -11.29
CA ILE A 231 11.75 -15.34 -9.96
C ILE A 231 10.29 -15.84 -10.06
N SER A 232 9.64 -15.72 -11.23
CA SER A 232 8.25 -16.16 -11.40
C SER A 232 8.10 -17.68 -11.22
N THR A 233 9.19 -18.43 -11.47
CA THR A 233 9.26 -19.88 -11.32
C THR A 233 9.67 -20.33 -9.91
N HIS A 234 10.08 -19.39 -9.05
CA HIS A 234 10.51 -19.68 -7.68
C HIS A 234 9.35 -19.78 -6.69
N THR A 235 9.69 -20.15 -5.46
CA THR A 235 8.71 -20.27 -4.38
C THR A 235 7.93 -18.96 -4.19
N ARG A 236 6.67 -19.09 -3.77
CA ARG A 236 5.82 -17.93 -3.44
C ARG A 236 6.44 -17.05 -2.37
N GLN A 237 7.17 -17.66 -1.41
CA GLN A 237 7.89 -16.94 -0.38
C GLN A 237 9.00 -16.05 -0.97
N SER A 238 9.78 -16.55 -1.92
CA SER A 238 10.82 -15.77 -2.61
C SER A 238 10.21 -14.60 -3.39
N GLN A 239 9.06 -14.82 -4.06
CA GLN A 239 8.33 -13.76 -4.76
C GLN A 239 7.79 -12.69 -3.78
N GLN A 240 7.24 -13.11 -2.63
CA GLN A 240 6.81 -12.20 -1.56
C GLN A 240 7.97 -11.38 -1.00
N LEU A 241 9.11 -12.00 -0.72
CA LEU A 241 10.30 -11.32 -0.24
C LEU A 241 10.75 -10.25 -1.25
N LEU A 242 10.91 -10.63 -2.52
CA LEU A 242 11.32 -9.70 -3.57
C LEU A 242 10.36 -8.50 -3.67
N LEU A 243 9.06 -8.75 -3.70
CA LEU A 243 8.06 -7.69 -3.78
C LEU A 243 8.07 -6.80 -2.52
N SER A 244 8.17 -7.40 -1.33
CA SER A 244 8.27 -6.72 -0.03
C SER A 244 9.38 -5.68 0.00
N ALA A 245 10.56 -5.98 -0.53
CA ALA A 245 11.66 -5.04 -0.58
C ALA A 245 11.52 -4.03 -1.73
N PHE A 246 11.16 -4.50 -2.93
CA PHE A 246 11.05 -3.64 -4.11
C PHE A 246 10.03 -2.52 -3.92
N VAL A 247 8.81 -2.86 -3.47
CA VAL A 247 7.73 -1.88 -3.31
C VAL A 247 8.06 -0.86 -2.22
N ALA A 248 8.53 -1.30 -1.05
CA ALA A 248 8.87 -0.39 0.04
C ALA A 248 9.94 0.64 -0.39
N LYS A 249 10.97 0.16 -1.07
CA LYS A 249 12.03 1.00 -1.62
C LYS A 249 11.52 1.96 -2.69
N ARG A 250 10.69 1.47 -3.60
CA ARG A 250 10.14 2.27 -4.69
C ARG A 250 9.21 3.36 -4.16
N VAL A 251 8.38 3.06 -3.17
CA VAL A 251 7.53 4.05 -2.48
C VAL A 251 8.39 5.15 -1.84
N ALA A 252 9.45 4.79 -1.12
CA ALA A 252 10.38 5.77 -0.54
C ALA A 252 10.99 6.70 -1.60
N LEU A 253 11.43 6.15 -2.74
CA LEU A 253 11.96 6.93 -3.86
C LEU A 253 10.90 7.85 -4.48
N LEU A 254 9.69 7.35 -4.73
CA LEU A 254 8.62 8.14 -5.34
C LEU A 254 8.19 9.29 -4.42
N ALA A 255 8.12 9.05 -3.12
CA ALA A 255 7.69 10.01 -2.12
C ALA A 255 8.71 11.12 -1.88
N SER A 256 10.01 10.78 -1.87
CA SER A 256 11.08 11.75 -1.61
C SER A 256 11.16 12.85 -2.67
N THR A 257 10.78 12.55 -3.92
CA THR A 257 10.68 13.57 -4.99
C THR A 257 9.63 14.64 -4.72
N SER A 258 8.70 14.38 -3.80
CA SER A 258 7.71 15.32 -3.31
C SER A 258 7.99 15.76 -1.86
N GLY A 259 9.21 15.57 -1.36
CA GLY A 259 9.66 16.04 -0.05
C GLY A 259 9.19 15.23 1.17
N TRP A 260 8.72 14.01 0.95
CA TRP A 260 8.30 13.13 2.04
C TRP A 260 9.40 12.16 2.46
N LYS A 261 9.70 12.13 3.77
CA LYS A 261 10.41 11.02 4.40
C LYS A 261 9.40 9.92 4.71
N VAL A 262 9.72 8.69 4.30
CA VAL A 262 8.87 7.51 4.48
C VAL A 262 9.42 6.65 5.61
N THR A 263 8.57 6.25 6.56
CA THR A 263 8.88 5.26 7.59
C THR A 263 7.96 4.05 7.44
N THR A 264 8.52 2.85 7.36
CA THR A 264 7.74 1.61 7.28
C THR A 264 7.40 1.13 8.68
N ARG A 265 6.11 1.15 9.04
CA ARG A 265 5.61 0.63 10.32
C ARG A 265 5.31 -0.86 10.32
N ALA A 266 5.04 -1.41 9.14
CA ALA A 266 4.81 -2.83 8.93
C ALA A 266 5.14 -3.17 7.48
N ASN A 267 5.80 -4.31 7.28
CA ASN A 267 6.02 -4.94 5.99
C ASN A 267 5.70 -6.43 6.15
N TRP A 268 4.42 -6.77 6.02
CA TRP A 268 3.91 -8.08 6.38
C TRP A 268 3.54 -8.91 5.16
N ARG A 269 3.77 -10.22 5.27
CA ARG A 269 3.46 -11.21 4.22
C ARG A 269 2.43 -12.18 4.77
N TYR A 270 1.47 -12.58 3.94
CA TYR A 270 0.43 -13.53 4.37
C TYR A 270 -0.19 -14.27 3.18
N GLY A 271 -0.81 -15.43 3.46
CA GLY A 271 -1.31 -16.32 2.42
C GLY A 271 -0.20 -16.98 1.61
N GLY A 272 -0.56 -17.63 0.51
CA GLY A 272 0.36 -18.47 -0.28
C GLY A 272 0.34 -19.95 0.11
N GLU A 273 -0.20 -20.25 1.29
CA GLU A 273 -0.56 -21.58 1.80
C GLU A 273 -2.07 -21.85 1.55
N ASP A 274 -2.47 -23.13 1.66
CA ASP A 274 -3.88 -23.56 1.72
C ASP A 274 -4.81 -22.98 0.64
N LEU A 275 -4.34 -22.94 -0.62
CA LEU A 275 -5.05 -22.39 -1.78
C LEU A 275 -5.40 -20.89 -1.68
N THR A 276 -4.74 -20.14 -0.79
CA THR A 276 -4.93 -18.69 -0.68
C THR A 276 -3.92 -17.93 -1.53
N ALA A 277 -4.36 -16.79 -2.09
CA ALA A 277 -3.47 -15.90 -2.82
C ALA A 277 -2.36 -15.37 -1.88
N PRO A 278 -1.08 -15.41 -2.31
CA PRO A 278 0.02 -14.84 -1.54
C PRO A 278 -0.06 -13.31 -1.64
N MET A 279 0.10 -12.63 -0.52
CA MET A 279 -0.05 -11.18 -0.41
C MET A 279 1.13 -10.57 0.33
N CYS A 280 1.44 -9.32 -0.01
CA CYS A 280 2.30 -8.44 0.76
C CYS A 280 1.50 -7.18 1.13
N THR A 281 1.62 -6.73 2.37
CA THR A 281 0.98 -5.50 2.86
C THR A 281 1.99 -4.63 3.60
N TRP A 282 1.86 -3.32 3.43
CA TRP A 282 2.73 -2.33 4.03
C TRP A 282 1.91 -1.25 4.72
N ILE A 283 2.49 -0.69 5.77
CA ILE A 283 2.01 0.53 6.43
C ILE A 283 3.15 1.53 6.38
N PHE A 284 2.96 2.62 5.63
CA PHE A 284 3.94 3.68 5.48
C PHE A 284 3.43 4.96 6.12
N ASP A 285 4.24 5.54 7.01
CA ASP A 285 4.04 6.92 7.47
C ASP A 285 4.83 7.88 6.59
N PHE A 286 4.21 9.00 6.25
CA PHE A 286 4.80 10.08 5.48
C PHE A 286 4.94 11.30 6.37
N SER A 287 6.18 11.71 6.60
CA SER A 287 6.52 12.92 7.34
C SER A 287 7.18 13.92 6.41
N TRP A 288 6.76 15.18 6.47
CA TRP A 288 7.33 16.22 5.61
C TRP A 288 8.77 16.50 6.04
N ASP A 289 9.71 16.47 5.10
CA ASP A 289 11.09 16.85 5.32
C ASP A 289 11.43 18.13 4.53
N PRO A 290 11.71 19.26 5.19
CA PRO A 290 12.06 20.51 4.52
C PRO A 290 13.26 20.40 3.57
N ARG A 291 14.16 19.41 3.78
CA ARG A 291 15.29 19.15 2.88
C ARG A 291 14.83 18.63 1.53
N GLY A 292 13.61 18.11 1.41
CA GLY A 292 13.06 17.57 0.16
C GLY A 292 13.08 18.53 -1.02
N ASP A 293 12.94 19.84 -0.76
CA ASP A 293 12.92 20.88 -1.79
C ASP A 293 14.33 21.14 -2.39
N SER A 294 15.41 20.80 -1.66
CA SER A 294 16.81 21.06 -2.06
C SER A 294 17.68 19.81 -2.20
N ASN A 295 17.30 18.70 -1.56
CA ASN A 295 18.05 17.45 -1.52
C ASN A 295 17.13 16.23 -1.26
N SER A 296 16.27 15.93 -2.24
CA SER A 296 15.39 14.75 -2.21
C SER A 296 16.15 13.42 -2.12
N HIS A 297 17.41 13.37 -2.57
CA HIS A 297 18.25 12.18 -2.45
C HIS A 297 18.60 11.84 -1.00
N ALA A 298 18.95 12.84 -0.17
CA ALA A 298 19.19 12.62 1.25
C ALA A 298 17.93 12.14 1.99
N VAL A 299 16.76 12.71 1.67
CA VAL A 299 15.47 12.27 2.23
C VAL A 299 15.16 10.81 1.84
N TYR A 300 15.47 10.44 0.60
CA TYR A 300 15.36 9.05 0.13
C TYR A 300 16.29 8.12 0.92
N GLN A 301 17.58 8.46 1.04
CA GLN A 301 18.55 7.66 1.80
C GLN A 301 18.11 7.46 3.26
N ASP A 302 17.65 8.53 3.92
CA ASP A 302 17.14 8.47 5.30
C ASP A 302 15.87 7.60 5.42
N SER A 303 15.10 7.46 4.34
CA SER A 303 13.94 6.54 4.33
C SER A 303 14.37 5.08 4.18
N LEU A 304 15.52 4.82 3.53
CA LEU A 304 16.04 3.46 3.32
C LEU A 304 16.52 2.76 4.59
N SER A 305 16.77 3.49 5.68
CA SER A 305 17.16 2.85 6.95
C SER A 305 16.07 1.95 7.52
N ASP A 306 14.80 2.22 7.16
CA ASP A 306 13.64 1.63 7.82
C ASP A 306 12.73 0.85 6.86
N VAL A 307 13.00 0.83 5.55
CA VAL A 307 12.09 0.19 4.55
C VAL A 307 11.86 -1.30 4.77
N LEU A 308 12.85 -1.99 5.36
CA LEU A 308 12.78 -3.42 5.74
C LEU A 308 12.68 -3.62 7.25
N SER A 309 12.36 -2.55 8.00
CA SER A 309 12.02 -2.68 9.42
C SER A 309 10.60 -3.23 9.61
N ALA A 310 10.34 -3.81 10.78
CA ALA A 310 9.02 -4.35 11.16
C ALA A 310 8.45 -5.38 10.16
N THR A 311 9.31 -6.25 9.65
CA THR A 311 8.96 -7.38 8.77
C THR A 311 8.36 -8.53 9.57
N ALA A 312 7.30 -9.13 9.04
CA ALA A 312 6.63 -10.27 9.67
C ALA A 312 5.86 -11.14 8.67
N VAL A 313 5.55 -12.36 9.08
CA VAL A 313 4.60 -13.25 8.41
C VAL A 313 3.35 -13.41 9.26
N VAL A 314 2.17 -13.28 8.65
CA VAL A 314 0.90 -13.62 9.30
C VAL A 314 0.45 -14.99 8.81
N ASN A 315 0.46 -15.97 9.71
CA ASN A 315 0.12 -17.35 9.36
C ASN A 315 -1.39 -17.54 9.09
N SER A 316 -1.79 -18.73 8.65
CA SER A 316 -3.19 -19.07 8.35
C SER A 316 -4.15 -18.88 9.54
N GLY A 317 -3.64 -19.01 10.77
CA GLY A 317 -4.37 -18.76 12.02
C GLY A 317 -4.47 -17.29 12.43
N GLY A 318 -3.83 -16.36 11.72
CA GLY A 318 -3.83 -14.93 12.04
C GLY A 318 -2.77 -14.51 13.08
N THR A 319 -1.81 -15.38 13.40
CA THR A 319 -0.71 -15.01 14.31
C THR A 319 0.38 -14.28 13.53
N VAL A 320 0.85 -13.17 14.09
CA VAL A 320 1.98 -12.40 13.55
C VAL A 320 3.29 -13.00 14.07
N ILE A 321 4.16 -13.43 13.16
CA ILE A 321 5.48 -13.98 13.44
C ILE A 321 6.49 -12.98 12.89
N SER A 322 7.14 -12.23 13.77
CA SER A 322 8.19 -11.29 13.37
C SER A 322 9.34 -12.04 12.71
N ASP A 323 9.83 -11.48 11.61
CA ASP A 323 11.02 -12.02 11.00
C ASP A 323 12.22 -11.58 11.86
N ALA A 324 12.77 -12.51 12.63
CA ALA A 324 13.91 -12.23 13.50
C ALA A 324 15.18 -12.20 12.66
N PHE A 325 15.55 -11.01 12.17
CA PHE A 325 16.84 -10.78 11.53
C PHE A 325 17.74 -10.04 12.53
N ALA A 326 18.66 -10.79 13.14
CA ALA A 326 19.67 -10.27 14.07
C ALA A 326 20.87 -9.66 13.32
#